data_AF-A0A5P9HW94-F1
#
_entry.id   AF-A0A5P9HW94-F1
#
_cell.length_a   1.000
_cell.length_b   1.000
_cell.length_c   1.000
_cell.angle_alpha   90.00
_cell.angle_beta   90.00
_cell.angle_gamma   90.00
#
_symmetry.space_group_name_H-M   'P 1'
#
loop_
_entity.id
_entity.type
_entity.pdbx_description
1 polymer ?
#
loop_
_entity_poly.entity_id
_entity_poly.type
_entity_poly.pdbx_seq_one_letter_code
_entity_poly.pdbx_strand_id
1 'polypeptide(L)' 'MKQVFEKVIYFIFTLFIFTVLWKLMAVLWDAFVPWNYKTDLLGLFVVTPLLIAAAFILSSLSFKIIKSSK' A
#
# COMPACT_ATOMS: atom_id res chain seq x y z
N MET A 1 25.22 0.09 9.11
CA MET A 1 24.85 0.96 7.97
C MET A 1 24.17 0.21 6.83
N LYS A 2 24.73 -0.86 6.25
CA LYS A 2 24.09 -1.63 5.15
C LYS A 2 22.67 -2.13 5.46
N GLN A 3 22.44 -2.70 6.65
CA GLN A 3 21.10 -3.21 7.04
C GLN A 3 20.07 -2.10 7.27
N VAL A 4 20.50 -0.94 7.77
CA VAL A 4 19.60 0.22 7.95
C VAL A 4 19.17 0.74 6.58
N PHE A 5 20.11 0.82 5.65
CA PHE A 5 19.85 1.25 4.28
C PHE A 5 18.87 0.31 3.55
N GLU A 6 19.02 -1.00 3.71
CA GLU A 6 18.09 -1.99 3.14
C GLU A 6 16.66 -1.82 3.70
N LYS A 7 16.53 -1.59 5.01
CA LYS A 7 15.23 -1.31 5.64
C LYS A 7 14.60 -0.01 5.14
N VAL A 8 15.40 1.03 4.92
CA VAL A 8 14.92 2.31 4.38
C VAL A 8 14.43 2.15 2.94
N ILE A 9 15.17 1.43 2.09
CA ILE A 9 14.72 1.15 0.71
C ILE A 9 13.43 0.33 0.73
N TYR A 10 13.34 -0.69 1.58
CA TYR A 10 12.13 -1.49 1.74
C TYR A 10 10.93 -0.61 2.14
N PHE A 11 11.12 0.30 3.08
CA PHE A 11 10.08 1.22 3.52
C PHE A 11 9.65 2.18 2.41
N ILE A 12 10.59 2.78 1.68
CA ILE A 12 10.32 3.66 0.54
C ILE A 12 9.54 2.90 -0.55
N PHE A 13 9.93 1.67 -0.84
CA PHE A 13 9.24 0.85 -1.83
C PHE A 13 7.82 0.47 -1.38
N THR A 14 7.64 0.20 -0.10
CA THR A 14 6.31 -0.05 0.49
C THR A 14 5.41 1.18 0.39
N LEU A 15 5.95 2.38 0.67
CA LEU A 15 5.23 3.65 0.50
C LEU A 15 4.85 3.90 -0.96
N PHE A 16 5.74 3.56 -1.89
CA PHE A 16 5.45 3.65 -3.33
C PHE A 16 4.27 2.75 -3.71
N ILE A 17 4.28 1.47 -3.31
CA ILE A 17 3.18 0.54 -3.55
C ILE A 17 1.88 1.05 -2.92
N PHE A 18 1.94 1.52 -1.66
CA PHE A 18 0.78 2.07 -0.98
C PHE A 18 0.19 3.25 -1.76
N THR A 19 1.02 4.17 -2.25
CA THR A 19 0.57 5.34 -3.01
C THR A 19 -0.13 4.93 -4.31
N VAL A 20 0.39 3.93 -5.00
CA VAL A 20 -0.24 3.38 -6.22
C VAL A 20 -1.59 2.74 -5.90
N LEU A 21 -1.63 1.88 -4.88
CA LEU A 21 -2.87 1.24 -4.42
C LEU A 21 -3.91 2.26 -3.96
N TRP A 22 -3.49 3.31 -3.24
CA TRP A 22 -4.35 4.37 -2.77
C TRP A 22 -4.97 5.15 -3.94
N LYS A 23 -4.18 5.52 -4.95
CA LYS A 23 -4.70 6.19 -6.15
C LYS A 23 -5.69 5.32 -6.90
N LEU A 24 -5.38 4.04 -7.06
CA LEU A 24 -6.26 3.10 -7.76
C LEU A 24 -7.58 2.92 -6.99
N MET A 25 -7.51 2.81 -5.66
CA MET A 25 -8.68 2.77 -4.80
C MET A 25 -9.47 4.08 -4.86
N ALA A 26 -8.83 5.25 -4.90
CA ALA A 26 -9.52 6.54 -5.02
C ALA A 26 -10.33 6.64 -6.33
N VAL A 27 -9.77 6.15 -7.45
CA VAL A 27 -10.49 6.10 -8.73
C VAL A 27 -11.69 5.15 -8.66
N LEU A 28 -11.51 3.96 -8.06
CA LEU A 28 -12.62 3.02 -7.86
C LEU A 28 -13.67 3.59 -6.89
N TRP A 29 -13.23 4.26 -5.85
CA TRP A 29 -14.10 4.84 -4.83
C TRP A 29 -14.98 5.92 -5.44
N ASP A 30 -14.42 6.83 -6.21
CA ASP A 30 -15.16 7.90 -6.88
C ASP A 30 -16.15 7.37 -7.93
N ALA A 31 -15.82 6.24 -8.58
CA ALA A 31 -16.69 5.62 -9.57
C ALA A 31 -17.86 4.81 -8.96
N PHE A 32 -17.66 4.17 -7.80
CA PHE A 32 -18.60 3.18 -7.25
C PHE A 32 -19.22 3.56 -5.90
N VAL A 33 -18.63 4.51 -5.16
CA VAL A 33 -19.05 4.83 -3.79
C VAL A 33 -19.61 6.26 -3.73
N PRO A 34 -20.87 6.45 -3.32
CA PRO A 34 -21.43 7.78 -3.15
C PRO A 34 -20.69 8.55 -2.05
N TRP A 35 -20.34 9.81 -2.31
CA TRP A 35 -19.74 10.70 -1.32
C TRP A 35 -20.73 10.98 -0.17
N ASN A 36 -20.56 10.28 0.94
CA ASN A 36 -21.28 10.50 2.17
C ASN A 36 -20.39 10.22 3.40
N TYR A 37 -20.74 10.82 4.54
CA TYR A 37 -19.91 10.72 5.74
C TYR A 37 -19.66 9.28 6.22
N LYS A 38 -20.61 8.35 6.04
CA LYS A 38 -20.48 6.96 6.48
C LYS A 38 -19.48 6.20 5.62
N THR A 39 -19.54 6.39 4.31
CA THR A 39 -18.61 5.77 3.37
C THR A 39 -17.22 6.36 3.54
N ASP A 40 -17.08 7.66 3.75
CA ASP A 40 -15.76 8.28 3.94
C ASP A 40 -15.06 7.74 5.20
N LEU A 41 -15.82 7.48 6.27
CA LEU A 41 -15.32 6.80 7.47
C LEU A 41 -14.90 5.35 7.17
N LEU A 42 -15.62 4.63 6.30
CA LEU A 42 -15.19 3.29 5.85
C LEU A 42 -13.91 3.36 5.03
N GLY A 43 -13.78 4.34 4.16
CA GLY A 43 -12.55 4.62 3.41
C GLY A 43 -11.35 4.82 4.34
N LEU A 44 -11.54 5.62 5.39
CA LEU A 44 -10.46 5.94 6.32
C LEU A 44 -10.11 4.78 7.28
N PHE A 45 -11.12 4.14 7.88
CA PHE A 45 -10.92 3.18 8.97
C PHE A 45 -10.86 1.72 8.54
N VAL A 46 -11.37 1.38 7.36
CA VAL A 46 -11.37 0.00 6.85
C VAL A 46 -10.43 -0.12 5.66
N VAL A 47 -10.59 0.76 4.68
CA VAL A 47 -9.83 0.67 3.43
C VAL A 47 -8.37 1.07 3.64
N THR A 48 -8.09 2.16 4.36
CA THR A 48 -6.69 2.56 4.61
C THR A 48 -5.87 1.45 5.32
N PRO A 49 -6.32 0.83 6.44
CA PRO A 49 -5.57 -0.28 7.05
C PRO A 49 -5.41 -1.48 6.12
N LEU A 50 -6.44 -1.80 5.33
CA LEU A 50 -6.39 -2.90 4.36
C LEU A 50 -5.32 -2.65 3.28
N LEU A 51 -5.27 -1.43 2.75
CA LEU A 51 -4.28 -1.03 1.75
C LEU A 51 -2.86 -0.99 2.33
N ILE A 52 -2.70 -0.58 3.59
CA ILE A 52 -1.41 -0.65 4.29
C ILE A 52 -0.95 -2.11 4.36
N ALA A 53 -1.80 -3.02 4.84
CA ALA A 53 -1.48 -4.45 4.93
C ALA A 53 -1.11 -5.03 3.55
N ALA A 54 -1.90 -4.72 2.52
CA ALA A 54 -1.62 -5.13 1.14
C ALA A 54 -0.27 -4.61 0.64
N ALA A 55 0.05 -3.34 0.90
CA ALA A 55 1.32 -2.75 0.50
C ALA A 55 2.52 -3.44 1.14
N PHE A 56 2.46 -3.77 2.43
CA PHE A 56 3.51 -4.53 3.12
C PHE A 56 3.66 -5.94 2.56
N ILE A 57 2.54 -6.64 2.30
CA ILE A 57 2.58 -7.99 1.72
C ILE A 57 3.21 -7.96 0.32
N LEU A 58 2.75 -7.06 -0.57
CA LEU A 58 3.31 -6.92 -1.91
C LEU A 58 4.79 -6.57 -1.86
N SER A 59 5.18 -5.60 -1.03
CA SER A 59 6.58 -5.21 -0.86
C SER A 59 7.43 -6.39 -0.39
N SER A 60 6.96 -7.14 0.61
CA SER A 60 7.63 -8.34 1.08
C SER A 60 7.79 -9.40 -0.02
N LEU A 61 6.76 -9.62 -0.83
CA LEU A 61 6.80 -10.57 -1.93
C LEU A 61 7.79 -10.14 -3.02
N SER A 62 7.76 -8.86 -3.41
CA SER A 62 8.70 -8.31 -4.39
C SER A 62 10.15 -8.48 -3.95
N PHE A 63 10.47 -8.11 -2.71
CA PHE A 63 11.83 -8.29 -2.19
C PHE A 63 12.24 -9.75 -2.05
N LYS A 64 11.31 -10.64 -1.66
CA LYS A 64 11.56 -12.09 -1.60
C LYS A 64 11.90 -12.65 -2.99
N ILE A 65 11.17 -12.24 -4.03
CA ILE A 65 11.41 -12.65 -5.41
C ILE A 65 12.76 -12.11 -5.90
N ILE A 66 13.03 -10.82 -5.70
CA ILE A 66 14.31 -10.20 -6.11
C ILE A 66 15.50 -10.91 -5.46
N LYS A 67 15.39 -11.27 -4.18
CA LYS A 67 16.45 -11.98 -3.45
C LYS A 67 16.59 -13.45 -3.86
N SER A 68 15.50 -14.10 -4.25
CA SER A 68 15.49 -15.48 -4.74
C SER A 68 15.96 -15.61 -6.19
N SER A 69 15.91 -14.53 -6.97
CA SER A 69 16.35 -14.49 -8.37
C SER A 69 17.86 -14.25 -8.53
N LYS A 70 18.60 -14.14 -7.43
CA LYS A 70 20.03 -13.82 -7.39
C LYS A 70 20.81 -14.98 -6.80
#